data_AF-A0A8D8EUH1-F1
#
_entry.id   AF-A0A8D8EUH1-F1
#
_cell.length_a   1.000
_cell.length_b   1.000
_cell.length_c   1.000
_cell.angle_alpha   90.00
_cell.angle_beta   90.00
_cell.angle_gamma   90.00
#
_symmetry.space_group_name_H-M   'P 1'
#
loop_
_entity.id
_entity.type
_entity.pdbx_description
1 polymer ?
#
loop_
_entity_poly.entity_id
_entity_poly.type
_entity_poly.pdbx_seq_one_letter_code
_entity_poly.pdbx_strand_id
1 'polypeptide(L)'
;MLGAVGRCCTGALQALKPGVHPLKALNGAPSLFSRRDYAAPAAAAAAASGRIVAVIGAVVDVQFDEGLPPILNALEVAGRDSRLVLEVAQHLGENTVRTIAMDGTEGLVRGQKVLDTGAPIRIPVGPETLGRIMNVIGEPIDERGPISTKQTAPIHAEAPEFTDMSVEQEILVTGIKVVDLLAPYAKGGKIGLFGGAGVGKTVLIMELINN
;
A
#
# COMPACT_ATOMS: atom_id res chain seq x y z
N MET A 1 -54.81 -34.40 1.95
CA MET A 1 -54.47 -34.69 3.36
C MET A 1 -54.02 -33.39 4.01
N LEU A 2 -54.71 -33.02 5.11
CA LEU A 2 -54.44 -32.01 6.16
C LEU A 2 -53.24 -31.06 5.96
N GLY A 3 -53.28 -29.75 6.20
CA GLY A 3 -54.12 -28.89 7.03
C GLY A 3 -53.22 -27.68 7.41
N ALA A 4 -53.57 -26.46 7.01
CA ALA A 4 -54.11 -25.41 7.88
C ALA A 4 -53.22 -25.04 9.10
N VAL A 5 -52.71 -23.79 9.11
CA VAL A 5 -52.48 -22.83 10.23
C VAL A 5 -51.39 -21.86 9.72
N GLY A 6 -51.51 -20.54 9.71
CA GLY A 6 -52.54 -19.64 10.17
C GLY A 6 -52.18 -18.23 9.68
N ARG A 7 -53.20 -17.50 9.26
CA ARG A 7 -53.17 -16.05 9.03
C ARG A 7 -52.78 -15.37 10.34
N CYS A 8 -51.83 -14.43 10.29
CA CYS A 8 -51.94 -13.17 11.04
C CYS A 8 -50.71 -12.32 10.73
N CYS A 9 -50.90 -11.25 9.96
CA CYS A 9 -50.22 -9.95 10.13
C CYS A 9 -50.78 -8.97 9.09
N THR A 10 -52.12 -8.90 8.99
CA THR A 10 -52.82 -7.75 8.43
C THR A 10 -53.15 -6.87 9.63
N GLY A 11 -52.26 -5.94 9.96
CA GLY A 11 -52.42 -5.12 11.17
C GLY A 11 -51.17 -4.43 11.64
N ALA A 12 -50.55 -3.60 10.80
CA ALA A 12 -49.67 -2.51 11.22
C ALA A 12 -49.41 -1.53 10.06
N LEU A 13 -50.46 -1.19 9.29
CA LEU A 13 -50.45 -0.03 8.41
C LEU A 13 -51.18 1.11 9.14
N GLN A 14 -50.55 1.63 10.19
CA GLN A 14 -50.98 2.88 10.81
C GLN A 14 -49.79 3.62 11.42
N ALA A 15 -49.56 4.81 10.88
CA ALA A 15 -48.76 5.92 11.40
C ALA A 15 -47.24 5.74 11.51
N LEU A 16 -46.53 5.88 10.37
CA LEU A 16 -45.12 6.29 10.35
C LEU A 16 -45.03 7.75 9.89
N LYS A 17 -44.60 8.62 10.81
CA LYS A 17 -44.15 9.99 10.53
C LYS A 17 -42.95 9.93 9.56
N PRO A 18 -42.79 10.90 8.65
CA PRO A 18 -41.64 10.92 7.75
C PRO A 18 -40.39 11.25 8.57
N GLY A 19 -39.33 10.42 8.47
CA GLY A 19 -37.99 10.85 8.90
C GLY A 19 -37.13 9.91 9.73
N VAL A 20 -37.36 8.58 9.77
CA VAL A 20 -36.36 7.66 10.38
C VAL A 20 -36.23 6.38 9.55
N HIS A 21 -35.08 6.20 8.91
CA HIS A 21 -34.71 4.97 8.21
C HIS A 21 -34.38 3.86 9.21
N PRO A 22 -35.02 2.67 9.17
CA PRO A 22 -34.60 1.52 9.93
C PRO A 22 -33.76 0.62 9.02
N LEU A 23 -32.45 0.89 8.93
CA LEU A 23 -31.48 -0.05 8.36
C LEU A 23 -30.39 -0.31 9.41
N LYS A 24 -30.79 -1.05 10.45
CA LYS A 24 -29.87 -1.60 11.44
C LYS A 24 -30.29 -3.02 11.80
N ALA A 25 -30.20 -3.93 10.84
CA ALA A 25 -30.30 -5.38 11.06
C ALA A 25 -29.91 -6.18 9.81
N LEU A 26 -28.66 -6.08 9.32
CA LEU A 26 -28.06 -7.05 8.41
C LEU A 26 -26.55 -7.18 8.72
N ASN A 27 -26.22 -7.57 9.95
CA ASN A 27 -24.88 -8.06 10.26
C ASN A 27 -24.81 -9.53 9.82
N GLY A 28 -23.87 -9.86 8.92
CA GLY A 28 -23.39 -11.24 8.80
C GLY A 28 -23.43 -11.91 7.41
N ALA A 29 -23.10 -11.20 6.34
CA ALA A 29 -22.69 -11.86 5.09
C ALA A 29 -21.33 -11.29 4.64
N PRO A 30 -20.31 -12.12 4.38
CA PRO A 30 -19.09 -11.62 3.76
C PRO A 30 -19.45 -11.15 2.35
N SER A 31 -19.16 -9.90 2.04
CA SER A 31 -19.31 -9.37 0.69
C SER A 31 -18.45 -10.20 -0.26
N LEU A 32 -19.09 -10.82 -1.25
CA LEU A 32 -18.47 -11.60 -2.34
C LEU A 32 -17.65 -10.75 -3.32
N PHE A 33 -17.33 -9.50 -2.96
CA PHE A 33 -16.40 -8.69 -3.74
C PHE A 33 -14.98 -9.15 -3.43
N SER A 34 -14.39 -9.82 -4.42
CA SER A 34 -13.01 -10.29 -4.44
C SER A 34 -12.06 -9.26 -3.85
N ARG A 35 -11.72 -9.40 -2.56
CA ARG A 35 -10.52 -8.80 -2.01
C ARG A 35 -9.36 -9.34 -2.83
N ARG A 36 -8.72 -8.48 -3.61
CA ARG A 36 -7.42 -8.81 -4.16
C ARG A 36 -6.45 -8.60 -3.01
N ASP A 37 -6.40 -9.56 -2.08
CA ASP A 37 -5.40 -9.55 -1.02
C ASP A 37 -4.04 -9.82 -1.68
N TYR A 38 -3.43 -8.79 -2.28
CA TYR A 38 -2.10 -8.91 -2.89
C TYR A 38 -1.01 -8.99 -1.81
N ALA A 39 -1.29 -8.43 -0.63
CA ALA A 39 -0.45 -8.57 0.55
C ALA A 39 -1.08 -9.60 1.50
N ALA A 40 -0.40 -10.74 1.66
CA ALA A 40 -0.76 -11.66 2.74
C ALA A 40 -0.66 -10.91 4.09
N PRO A 41 -1.59 -11.13 5.03
CA PRO A 41 -1.38 -10.67 6.40
C PRO A 41 -0.05 -11.23 6.89
N ALA A 42 0.73 -10.44 7.62
CA ALA A 42 2.07 -10.79 8.10
C ALA A 42 2.04 -12.10 8.90
N ALA A 43 2.12 -13.21 8.19
CA ALA A 43 2.24 -14.54 8.73
C ALA A 43 3.73 -14.76 8.95
N ALA A 44 4.10 -15.12 10.17
CA ALA A 44 5.44 -15.58 10.50
C ALA A 44 5.69 -16.94 9.79
N ALA A 45 5.84 -16.91 8.47
CA ALA A 45 6.41 -18.02 7.74
C ALA A 45 7.89 -18.09 8.13
N ALA A 46 8.36 -19.28 8.50
CA ALA A 46 9.77 -19.53 8.78
C ALA A 46 10.62 -18.96 7.64
N ALA A 47 11.69 -18.24 7.98
CA ALA A 47 12.57 -17.54 7.03
C ALA A 47 13.02 -18.48 5.89
N ALA A 48 12.23 -18.51 4.82
CA ALA A 48 12.51 -19.34 3.66
C ALA A 48 13.77 -18.78 3.03
N SER A 49 14.74 -19.65 2.76
CA SER A 49 15.97 -19.24 2.11
C SER A 49 15.96 -19.68 0.66
N GLY A 50 16.21 -18.74 -0.24
CA GLY A 50 16.39 -18.97 -1.66
C GLY A 50 17.83 -18.82 -2.10
N ARG A 51 18.07 -19.12 -3.37
CA ARG A 51 19.35 -18.93 -4.06
C ARG A 51 19.13 -18.19 -5.37
N ILE A 52 20.04 -17.29 -5.70
CA ILE A 52 19.97 -16.56 -6.97
C ILE A 52 20.28 -17.52 -8.13
N VAL A 53 19.38 -17.61 -9.11
CA VAL A 53 19.56 -18.43 -10.32
C VAL A 53 20.10 -17.57 -11.46
N ALA A 54 19.52 -16.41 -11.67
CA ALA A 54 19.88 -15.50 -12.75
C ALA A 54 19.78 -14.04 -12.32
N VAL A 55 20.61 -13.19 -12.95
CA VAL A 55 20.63 -11.74 -12.76
C VAL A 55 20.61 -11.12 -14.16
N ILE A 56 19.57 -10.35 -14.46
CA ILE A 56 19.34 -9.70 -15.75
C ILE A 56 19.05 -8.22 -15.47
N GLY A 57 20.10 -7.40 -15.41
CA GLY A 57 19.98 -5.99 -15.03
C GLY A 57 19.39 -5.84 -13.62
N ALA A 58 18.29 -5.11 -13.49
CA ALA A 58 17.57 -4.93 -12.22
C ALA A 58 16.68 -6.13 -11.83
N VAL A 59 16.52 -7.11 -12.72
CA VAL A 59 15.68 -8.29 -12.49
C VAL A 59 16.56 -9.43 -11.96
N VAL A 60 16.17 -10.00 -10.83
CA VAL A 60 16.88 -11.11 -10.19
C VAL A 60 15.91 -12.27 -10.02
N ASP A 61 16.24 -13.42 -10.58
CA ASP A 61 15.46 -14.64 -10.42
C ASP A 61 16.04 -15.44 -9.24
N VAL A 62 15.20 -15.74 -8.25
CA VAL A 62 15.55 -16.42 -7.01
C VAL A 62 14.75 -17.71 -6.90
N GLN A 63 15.43 -18.83 -6.70
CA GLN A 63 14.80 -20.13 -6.50
C GLN A 63 14.76 -20.49 -5.02
N PHE A 64 13.61 -20.94 -4.55
CA PHE A 64 13.38 -21.41 -3.19
C PHE A 64 13.26 -22.93 -3.17
N ASP A 65 13.83 -23.57 -2.16
CA ASP A 65 13.72 -25.03 -2.02
C ASP A 65 12.31 -25.42 -1.53
N GLU A 66 11.83 -24.74 -0.49
CA GLU A 66 10.47 -24.89 0.07
C GLU A 66 9.95 -23.51 0.52
N GLY A 67 8.63 -23.31 0.46
CA GLY A 67 7.98 -22.07 0.90
C GLY A 67 8.20 -20.90 -0.07
N LEU A 68 7.36 -20.82 -1.10
CA LEU A 68 7.43 -19.74 -2.08
C LEU A 68 6.91 -18.42 -1.47
N PRO A 69 7.72 -17.34 -1.42
CA PRO A 69 7.26 -16.07 -0.89
C PRO A 69 6.11 -15.50 -1.73
N PRO A 70 5.12 -14.83 -1.11
CA PRO A 70 4.04 -14.19 -1.84
C PRO A 70 4.55 -13.08 -2.77
N ILE A 71 3.71 -12.66 -3.70
CA ILE A 71 3.99 -11.48 -4.53
C ILE A 71 4.03 -10.25 -3.61
N LEU A 72 4.87 -9.27 -3.93
CA LEU A 72 5.14 -8.04 -3.17
C LEU A 72 5.94 -8.24 -1.87
N ASN A 73 6.37 -9.46 -1.56
CA ASN A 73 7.24 -9.70 -0.40
C ASN A 73 8.65 -9.16 -0.63
N ALA A 74 9.29 -8.68 0.43
CA ALA A 74 10.68 -8.27 0.40
C ALA A 74 11.60 -9.46 0.71
N LEU A 75 12.68 -9.57 -0.05
CA LEU A 75 13.76 -10.53 0.15
C LEU A 75 15.07 -9.78 0.37
N GLU A 76 15.95 -10.30 1.23
CA GLU A 76 17.25 -9.72 1.51
C GLU A 76 18.39 -10.64 1.06
N VAL A 77 19.35 -10.07 0.33
CA VAL A 77 20.53 -10.82 -0.12
C VAL A 77 21.56 -10.88 1.00
N ALA A 78 21.96 -12.08 1.40
CA ALA A 78 22.94 -12.28 2.47
C ALA A 78 24.38 -12.11 1.98
N GLY A 79 25.27 -11.69 2.89
CA GLY A 79 26.73 -11.65 2.65
C GLY A 79 27.20 -10.47 1.80
N ARG A 80 26.54 -9.32 1.90
CA ARG A 80 26.95 -8.05 1.28
C ARG A 80 27.21 -7.01 2.36
N ASP A 81 28.10 -6.07 2.06
CA ASP A 81 28.38 -4.91 2.93
C ASP A 81 27.21 -3.91 2.91
N SER A 82 26.64 -3.66 1.73
CA SER A 82 25.41 -2.88 1.58
C SER A 82 24.17 -3.77 1.56
N ARG A 83 23.11 -3.30 2.23
CA ARG A 83 21.83 -4.00 2.27
C ARG A 83 21.17 -3.91 0.90
N LEU A 84 20.93 -5.06 0.27
CA LEU A 84 20.20 -5.16 -0.99
C LEU A 84 18.87 -5.87 -0.75
N VAL A 85 17.79 -5.14 -0.99
CA VAL A 85 16.42 -5.63 -0.91
C VAL A 85 15.90 -5.91 -2.32
N LEU A 86 15.27 -7.07 -2.50
CA LEU A 86 14.59 -7.49 -3.71
C LEU A 86 13.09 -7.59 -3.42
N GLU A 87 12.24 -7.10 -4.31
CA GLU A 87 10.80 -7.26 -4.20
C GLU A 87 10.30 -8.34 -5.16
N VAL A 88 9.50 -9.29 -4.68
CA VAL A 88 8.91 -10.33 -5.53
C VAL A 88 7.84 -9.73 -6.43
N ALA A 89 8.06 -9.76 -7.75
CA ALA A 89 7.12 -9.23 -8.72
C ALA A 89 6.18 -10.31 -9.31
N GLN A 90 6.71 -11.52 -9.51
CA GLN A 90 5.94 -12.62 -10.12
C GLN A 90 6.55 -13.98 -9.78
N HIS A 91 5.72 -15.03 -9.87
CA HIS A 91 6.15 -16.42 -9.76
C HIS A 91 6.32 -17.00 -11.17
N LEU A 92 7.48 -17.58 -11.47
CA LEU A 92 7.79 -18.14 -12.80
C LEU A 92 7.43 -19.64 -12.90
N GLY A 93 7.30 -20.34 -11.77
CA GLY A 93 7.23 -21.79 -11.70
C GLY A 93 8.54 -22.42 -11.23
N GLU A 94 8.58 -23.74 -11.04
CA GLU A 94 9.78 -24.47 -10.56
C GLU A 94 10.40 -23.89 -9.27
N ASN A 95 9.52 -23.45 -8.36
CA ASN A 95 9.85 -22.71 -7.14
C ASN A 95 10.74 -21.48 -7.35
N THR A 96 10.68 -20.87 -8.54
CA THR A 96 11.43 -19.66 -8.88
C THR A 96 10.52 -18.45 -8.87
N VAL A 97 10.97 -17.41 -8.18
CA VAL A 97 10.34 -16.09 -8.17
C VAL A 97 11.22 -15.11 -8.92
N ARG A 98 10.57 -14.21 -9.66
CA ARG A 98 11.24 -13.09 -10.30
C ARG A 98 11.07 -11.86 -9.43
N THR A 99 12.20 -11.28 -9.09
CA THR A 99 12.28 -10.13 -8.20
C THR A 99 12.86 -8.91 -8.88
N ILE A 100 12.53 -7.74 -8.38
CA ILE A 100 13.08 -6.45 -8.80
C ILE A 100 13.99 -5.96 -7.68
N ALA A 101 15.23 -5.64 -8.02
CA ALA A 101 16.18 -5.09 -7.07
C ALA A 101 15.89 -3.60 -6.81
N MET A 102 15.90 -3.21 -5.52
CA MET A 102 15.69 -1.81 -5.11
C MET A 102 16.97 -0.96 -5.21
N ASP A 103 18.11 -1.61 -5.41
CA ASP A 103 19.43 -0.98 -5.57
C ASP A 103 20.27 -1.75 -6.61
N GLY A 104 21.48 -1.28 -6.90
CA GLY A 104 22.38 -1.87 -7.89
C GLY A 104 22.64 -3.37 -7.66
N THR A 105 22.49 -4.16 -8.72
CA THR A 105 22.71 -5.62 -8.72
C THR A 105 24.15 -6.04 -9.01
N GLU A 106 25.07 -5.08 -9.03
CA GLU A 106 26.50 -5.32 -9.22
C GLU A 106 27.05 -6.20 -8.10
N GLY A 107 27.95 -7.12 -8.46
CA GLY A 107 28.56 -8.06 -7.52
C GLY A 107 27.64 -9.22 -7.08
N LEU A 108 26.41 -9.34 -7.61
CA LEU A 108 25.58 -10.52 -7.36
C LEU A 108 26.15 -11.75 -8.07
N VAL A 109 26.22 -12.85 -7.33
CA VAL A 109 26.70 -14.14 -7.83
C VAL A 109 25.58 -15.16 -7.77
N ARG A 110 25.49 -16.01 -8.79
CA ARG A 110 24.54 -17.13 -8.81
C ARG A 110 24.85 -18.10 -7.66
N GLY A 111 23.81 -18.60 -7.02
CA GLY A 111 23.91 -19.43 -5.83
C GLY A 111 24.01 -18.64 -4.52
N GLN A 112 24.11 -17.30 -4.57
CA GLN A 112 24.10 -16.48 -3.36
C GLN A 112 22.78 -16.65 -2.60
N LYS A 113 22.87 -16.73 -1.27
CA LYS A 113 21.74 -16.95 -0.40
C LYS A 113 20.88 -15.68 -0.30
N VAL A 114 19.58 -15.86 -0.44
CA VAL A 114 18.55 -14.83 -0.27
C VAL A 114 17.62 -15.26 0.86
N LEU A 115 17.25 -14.33 1.72
CA LEU A 115 16.39 -14.56 2.88
C LEU A 115 15.04 -13.90 2.64
N ASP A 116 13.96 -14.64 2.85
CA ASP A 116 12.63 -14.06 2.86
C ASP A 116 12.38 -13.32 4.18
N THR A 117 11.93 -12.07 4.09
CA THR A 117 11.56 -11.27 5.27
C THR A 117 10.17 -11.60 5.79
N GLY A 118 9.33 -12.27 4.99
CA GLY A 118 7.96 -12.63 5.34
C GLY A 118 6.97 -11.45 5.30
N ALA A 119 7.42 -10.26 4.92
CA ALA A 119 6.56 -9.09 4.73
C ALA A 119 6.98 -8.26 3.51
N PRO A 120 6.07 -7.43 2.96
CA PRO A 120 6.44 -6.40 1.99
C PRO A 120 7.47 -5.43 2.57
N ILE A 121 8.09 -4.61 1.71
CA ILE A 121 9.00 -3.55 2.17
C ILE A 121 8.26 -2.66 3.16
N ARG A 122 8.83 -2.50 4.36
CA ARG A 122 8.28 -1.70 5.45
C ARG A 122 9.12 -0.47 5.67
N ILE A 123 8.48 0.69 5.72
CA ILE A 123 9.13 1.98 5.91
C ILE A 123 8.75 2.59 7.26
N PRO A 124 9.64 3.37 7.89
CA PRO A 124 9.30 4.11 9.11
C PRO A 124 8.25 5.17 8.80
N VAL A 125 7.26 5.29 9.69
CA VAL A 125 6.21 6.31 9.59
C VAL A 125 6.01 6.98 10.94
N GLY A 126 5.57 8.25 10.90
CA GLY A 126 5.27 9.03 12.10
C GLY A 126 5.79 10.46 11.98
N PRO A 127 5.48 11.33 12.96
CA PRO A 127 5.98 12.70 12.99
C PRO A 127 7.52 12.78 13.00
N GLU A 128 8.21 11.73 13.46
CA GLU A 128 9.67 11.68 13.53
C GLU A 128 10.36 11.62 12.16
N THR A 129 9.59 11.32 11.09
CA THR A 129 10.11 11.31 9.71
C THR A 129 10.07 12.70 9.06
N LEU A 130 9.43 13.70 9.68
CA LEU A 130 9.31 15.04 9.11
C LEU A 130 10.68 15.72 8.98
N GLY A 131 10.95 16.26 7.79
CA GLY A 131 12.23 16.93 7.49
C GLY A 131 13.44 15.98 7.36
N ARG A 132 13.20 14.67 7.29
CA ARG A 132 14.21 13.65 6.95
C ARG A 132 14.11 13.29 5.46
N ILE A 133 15.23 12.85 4.88
CA ILE A 133 15.24 12.30 3.52
C ILE A 133 15.49 10.79 3.63
N MET A 134 14.58 10.00 3.07
CA MET A 134 14.64 8.53 3.08
C MET A 134 14.62 7.96 1.67
N ASN A 135 15.24 6.79 1.50
CA ASN A 135 15.18 6.03 0.26
C ASN A 135 13.92 5.12 0.21
N VAL A 136 13.79 4.35 -0.86
CA VAL A 136 12.63 3.46 -1.13
C VAL A 136 12.47 2.37 -0.06
N ILE A 137 13.56 1.91 0.55
CA ILE A 137 13.56 0.88 1.60
C ILE A 137 13.43 1.47 3.02
N GLY A 138 13.23 2.79 3.14
CA GLY A 138 12.99 3.48 4.41
C GLY A 138 14.25 3.86 5.19
N GLU A 139 15.44 3.75 4.59
CA GLU A 139 16.70 4.14 5.22
C GLU A 139 16.98 5.63 5.02
N PRO A 140 17.50 6.33 6.05
CA PRO A 140 17.84 7.75 5.94
C PRO A 140 19.08 7.95 5.07
N ILE A 141 19.00 8.87 4.11
CA ILE A 141 20.12 9.27 3.24
C ILE A 141 20.60 10.70 3.50
N ASP A 142 20.16 11.30 4.61
CA ASP A 142 20.44 12.69 4.97
C ASP A 142 21.64 12.87 5.91
N GLU A 143 22.40 11.80 6.21
CA GLU A 143 23.56 11.79 7.11
C GLU A 143 23.27 12.27 8.55
N ARG A 144 21.99 12.38 8.94
CA ARG A 144 21.56 12.87 10.27
C ARG A 144 21.33 11.74 11.28
N GLY A 145 21.93 10.58 11.05
CA GLY A 145 21.78 9.38 11.89
C GLY A 145 20.47 8.62 11.64
N PRO A 146 20.15 7.61 12.47
CA PRO A 146 18.96 6.78 12.28
C PRO A 146 17.64 7.55 12.52
N ILE A 147 16.55 7.06 11.93
CA ILE A 147 15.19 7.56 12.21
C ILE A 147 14.60 6.71 13.33
N SER A 148 14.44 7.28 14.52
CA SER A 148 13.84 6.59 15.67
C SER A 148 12.32 6.68 15.61
N THR A 149 11.67 5.74 14.91
CA THR A 149 10.19 5.61 14.90
C THR A 149 9.74 4.37 15.66
N LYS A 150 8.54 4.45 16.25
CA LYS A 150 7.89 3.28 16.89
C LYS A 150 7.02 2.49 15.91
N GLN A 151 6.72 3.07 14.75
CA GLN A 151 5.77 2.54 13.78
C GLN A 151 6.44 2.38 12.41
N THR A 152 6.11 1.26 11.77
CA THR A 152 6.53 0.95 10.39
C THR A 152 5.33 0.45 9.61
N ALA A 153 5.12 0.99 8.41
CA ALA A 153 4.02 0.62 7.52
C ALA A 153 4.55 -0.06 6.24
N PRO A 154 3.83 -1.04 5.67
CA PRO A 154 4.17 -1.59 4.36
C PRO A 154 3.92 -0.55 3.25
N ILE A 155 4.75 -0.56 2.20
CA ILE A 155 4.55 0.33 1.03
C ILE A 155 3.33 -0.09 0.18
N HIS A 156 2.98 -1.37 0.24
CA HIS A 156 1.82 -1.93 -0.45
C HIS A 156 0.64 -1.95 0.52
N ALA A 157 -0.33 -1.07 0.28
CA ALA A 157 -1.57 -0.98 1.03
C ALA A 157 -2.75 -1.03 0.05
N GLU A 158 -3.80 -1.75 0.44
CA GLU A 158 -5.05 -1.75 -0.33
C GLU A 158 -5.69 -0.36 -0.31
N ALA A 159 -6.41 -0.05 -1.38
CA ALA A 159 -7.19 1.18 -1.44
C ALA A 159 -8.30 1.16 -0.37
N PRO A 160 -8.72 2.32 0.15
CA PRO A 160 -9.85 2.41 1.06
C PRO A 160 -11.11 1.76 0.48
N GLU A 161 -11.91 1.09 1.32
CA GLU A 161 -13.16 0.48 0.89
C GLU A 161 -14.17 1.56 0.48
N PHE A 162 -15.12 1.21 -0.40
CA PHE A 162 -16.13 2.15 -0.91
C PHE A 162 -16.97 2.80 0.22
N THR A 163 -17.18 2.08 1.32
CA THR A 163 -17.91 2.58 2.50
C THR A 163 -17.17 3.68 3.26
N ASP A 164 -15.84 3.71 3.14
CA ASP A 164 -14.98 4.69 3.82
C ASP A 164 -14.72 5.93 2.95
N MET A 165 -15.16 5.89 1.68
CA MET A 165 -15.03 7.03 0.77
C MET A 165 -16.06 8.10 1.12
N SER A 166 -15.57 9.31 1.44
CA SER A 166 -16.45 10.47 1.60
C SER A 166 -16.96 10.95 0.24
N VAL A 167 -18.25 11.27 0.17
CA VAL A 167 -18.91 11.89 -0.99
C VAL A 167 -18.88 13.43 -0.92
N GLU A 168 -18.42 13.99 0.20
CA GLU A 168 -18.44 15.43 0.43
C GLU A 168 -17.31 16.11 -0.35
N GLN A 169 -17.69 17.08 -1.17
CA GLN A 169 -16.75 17.90 -1.93
C GLN A 169 -16.40 19.14 -1.11
N GLU A 170 -15.31 19.06 -0.35
CA GLU A 170 -14.73 20.19 0.38
C GLU A 170 -13.64 20.87 -0.47
N ILE A 171 -13.60 22.21 -0.44
CA ILE A 171 -12.53 22.99 -1.08
C ILE A 171 -11.34 23.09 -0.11
N LEU A 172 -10.14 22.77 -0.60
CA LEU A 172 -8.87 23.06 0.05
C LEU A 172 -8.43 24.47 -0.36
N VAL A 173 -8.53 25.42 0.56
CA VAL A 173 -8.11 26.81 0.35
C VAL A 173 -6.59 26.87 0.34
N THR A 174 -5.99 27.30 -0.79
CA THR A 174 -4.53 27.31 -0.97
C THR A 174 -3.88 28.64 -0.63
N GLY A 175 -4.65 29.73 -0.56
CA GLY A 175 -4.13 31.10 -0.42
C GLY A 175 -3.59 31.68 -1.73
N ILE A 176 -3.56 30.89 -2.81
CA ILE A 176 -3.08 31.32 -4.12
C ILE A 176 -4.29 31.76 -4.96
N LYS A 177 -4.45 33.07 -5.13
CA LYS A 177 -5.63 33.68 -5.80
C LYS A 177 -5.99 33.04 -7.14
N VAL A 178 -4.99 32.74 -7.98
CA VAL A 178 -5.24 32.15 -9.31
C VAL A 178 -5.77 30.71 -9.19
N VAL A 179 -5.29 29.95 -8.21
CA VAL A 179 -5.73 28.58 -7.95
C VAL A 179 -7.12 28.60 -7.33
N ASP A 180 -7.30 29.34 -6.23
CA ASP A 180 -8.57 29.38 -5.49
C ASP A 180 -9.73 29.95 -6.33
N LEU A 181 -9.46 30.86 -7.27
CA LEU A 181 -10.49 31.46 -8.12
C LEU A 181 -10.80 30.65 -9.38
N LEU A 182 -9.77 30.17 -10.10
CA LEU A 182 -9.96 29.56 -11.43
C LEU A 182 -9.99 28.04 -11.40
N ALA A 183 -9.24 27.41 -10.50
CA ALA A 183 -9.09 25.96 -10.42
C ALA A 183 -8.97 25.50 -8.96
N PRO A 184 -10.04 25.67 -8.15
CA PRO A 184 -10.01 25.38 -6.73
C PRO A 184 -9.68 23.91 -6.48
N TYR A 185 -8.83 23.64 -5.48
CA TYR A 185 -8.43 22.28 -5.14
C TYR A 185 -9.49 21.62 -4.27
N ALA A 186 -9.88 20.39 -4.63
CA ALA A 186 -10.75 19.57 -3.79
C ALA A 186 -9.92 18.83 -2.74
N LYS A 187 -10.33 18.87 -1.47
CA LYS A 187 -9.68 18.13 -0.38
C LYS A 187 -9.82 16.62 -0.62
N GLY A 188 -8.72 15.88 -0.50
CA GLY A 188 -8.66 14.46 -0.85
C GLY A 188 -8.64 14.20 -2.37
N GLY A 189 -8.65 15.24 -3.20
CA GLY A 189 -8.51 15.13 -4.65
C GLY A 189 -7.07 14.88 -5.10
N LYS A 190 -6.92 14.44 -6.36
CA LYS A 190 -5.62 14.31 -7.04
C LYS A 190 -5.41 15.53 -7.93
N ILE A 191 -4.28 16.22 -7.76
CA ILE A 191 -3.97 17.45 -8.49
C ILE A 191 -2.77 17.19 -9.40
N GLY A 192 -2.89 17.59 -10.67
CA GLY A 192 -1.80 17.51 -11.65
C GLY A 192 -1.16 18.87 -11.88
N LEU A 193 0.15 18.97 -11.69
CA LEU A 193 0.92 20.18 -11.99
C LEU A 193 1.69 20.03 -13.30
N PHE A 194 1.11 20.51 -14.39
CA PHE A 194 1.71 20.43 -15.73
C PHE A 194 2.48 21.71 -16.07
N GLY A 195 3.70 21.55 -16.58
CA GLY A 195 4.52 22.68 -17.01
C GLY A 195 5.94 22.28 -17.44
N GLY A 196 6.61 23.16 -18.19
CA GLY A 196 7.98 22.95 -18.66
C GLY A 196 9.05 23.12 -17.57
N ALA A 197 10.31 23.21 -18.00
CA ALA A 197 11.41 23.62 -17.12
C ALA A 197 11.33 25.13 -16.84
N GLY A 198 11.68 25.56 -15.63
CA GLY A 198 11.76 26.99 -15.28
C GLY A 198 10.42 27.71 -15.02
N VAL A 199 9.27 27.03 -15.14
CA VAL A 199 7.94 27.65 -14.96
C VAL A 199 7.49 27.79 -13.48
N GLY A 200 8.40 27.58 -12.52
CA GLY A 200 8.12 27.79 -11.10
C GLY A 200 7.41 26.63 -10.36
N LYS A 201 7.37 25.41 -10.92
CA LYS A 201 6.72 24.24 -10.27
C LYS A 201 7.23 23.98 -8.84
N THR A 202 8.54 24.04 -8.64
CA THR A 202 9.16 23.84 -7.33
C THR A 202 8.76 24.94 -6.34
N VAL A 203 8.70 26.19 -6.82
CA VAL A 203 8.29 27.35 -5.98
C VAL A 203 6.83 27.21 -5.56
N LEU A 204 5.96 26.79 -6.48
CA LEU A 204 4.55 26.54 -6.17
C LEU A 204 4.39 25.45 -5.10
N ILE A 205 5.14 24.35 -5.19
CA ILE A 205 5.08 23.27 -4.20
C ILE A 205 5.57 23.75 -2.84
N MET A 206 6.66 24.52 -2.79
CA MET A 206 7.15 25.10 -1.53
C MET A 206 6.12 26.04 -0.89
N GLU A 207 5.44 26.85 -1.70
CA GLU A 207 4.39 27.74 -1.22
C GLU A 207 3.17 26.97 -0.70
N LEU A 208 2.75 25.90 -1.39
CA LEU A 208 1.66 25.03 -0.93
C LEU A 208 1.98 24.29 0.37
N ILE A 209 3.26 24.01 0.67
CA ILE A 209 3.69 23.41 1.94
C ILE A 209 3.72 24.45 3.06
N ASN A 210 3.99 25.72 2.73
CA ASN A 210 4.08 26.81 3.70
C ASN A 210 2.71 27.28 4.20
N ASN A 211 1.69 27.26 3.34
CA ASN A 211 0.32 27.69 3.63
C ASN A 211 -0.48 26.62 4.38
#